data_AF-A0A368EZY7-F1
#
_entry.id   AF-A0A368EZY7-F1
#
_cell.length_a   1.000
_cell.length_b   1.000
_cell.length_c   1.000
_cell.angle_alpha   90.00
_cell.angle_beta   90.00
_cell.angle_gamma   90.00
#
_symmetry.space_group_name_H-M   'P 1'
#
loop_
_entity.id
_entity.type
_entity.pdbx_description
1 polymer ?
#
loop_
_entity_poly.entity_id
_entity_poly.type
_entity_poly.pdbx_seq_one_letter_code
_entity_poly.pdbx_strand_id
1 'polypeptide(L)'
;KYRHVDNIFFENQDLVNDFLNFWRTTGNQRIGYLIGKYQPFADVPLGIKATVAAIYEPPQTSSPDGVELLEDPNEKVLMPIVSLFL
;
A
#
# COMPACT_ATOMS: atom_id res chain seq x y z
N LYS A 1 -3.29 -24.29 9.44
CA LYS A 1 -2.46 -23.09 9.13
C LYS A 1 -3.39 -22.01 8.60
N TYR A 2 -3.32 -20.78 9.11
CA TYR A 2 -4.29 -19.69 8.86
C TYR A 2 -3.57 -18.43 8.36
N ARG A 3 -4.27 -17.59 7.59
CA ARG A 3 -3.87 -16.22 7.23
C ARG A 3 -5.11 -15.33 7.23
N HIS A 4 -4.95 -14.04 7.55
CA HIS A 4 -6.07 -13.09 7.60
C HIS A 4 -6.59 -12.68 6.22
N VAL A 5 -5.72 -12.70 5.21
CA VAL A 5 -6.01 -12.27 3.83
C VAL A 5 -5.40 -13.29 2.88
N ASP A 6 -6.18 -13.74 1.91
CA ASP A 6 -5.81 -14.78 0.94
C ASP A 6 -5.26 -14.21 -0.37
N ASN A 7 -5.67 -12.99 -0.72
CA ASN A 7 -5.25 -12.34 -1.96
C ASN A 7 -5.07 -10.83 -1.77
N ILE A 8 -4.03 -10.29 -2.40
CA ILE A 8 -3.85 -8.85 -2.58
C ILE A 8 -4.03 -8.57 -4.07
N PHE A 9 -4.95 -7.68 -4.40
CA PHE A 9 -5.28 -7.32 -5.77
C PHE A 9 -5.14 -5.80 -5.94
N PHE A 10 -4.39 -5.37 -6.95
CA PHE A 10 -4.25 -3.95 -7.29
C PHE A 10 -5.26 -3.59 -8.39
N GLU A 11 -6.08 -2.56 -8.16
CA GLU A 11 -7.09 -2.12 -9.15
C GLU A 11 -6.45 -1.59 -10.44
N ASN A 12 -5.27 -0.98 -10.33
CA ASN A 12 -4.49 -0.51 -11.46
C ASN A 12 -3.02 -0.95 -11.31
N GLN A 13 -2.48 -1.60 -12.34
CA GLN A 13 -1.07 -2.02 -12.36
C GLN A 13 -0.09 -0.85 -12.41
N ASP A 14 -0.52 0.29 -12.96
CA ASP A 14 0.31 1.50 -13.04
C ASP A 14 0.67 2.02 -11.65
N LEU A 15 -0.19 1.84 -10.64
CA LEU A 15 0.10 2.19 -9.24
C LEU A 15 1.38 1.51 -8.74
N VAL A 16 1.56 0.23 -9.06
CA VAL A 16 2.74 -0.53 -8.66
C VAL A 16 3.95 -0.10 -9.48
N ASN A 17 3.77 0.17 -10.77
CA ASN A 17 4.86 0.62 -11.63
C ASN A 17 5.41 1.97 -11.19
N ASP A 18 4.54 2.94 -10.89
CA ASP A 18 4.92 4.27 -10.42
C ASP A 18 5.65 4.19 -9.08
N PHE A 19 5.15 3.39 -8.14
CA PHE A 19 5.82 3.15 -6.86
C PHE A 19 7.22 2.51 -7.04
N LEU A 20 7.35 1.51 -7.92
CA LEU A 20 8.63 0.85 -8.20
C LEU A 20 9.61 1.74 -8.98
N ASN A 21 9.13 2.74 -9.71
CA ASN A 21 10.00 3.61 -10.50
C ASN A 21 11.00 4.35 -9.61
N PHE A 22 10.63 4.73 -8.38
CA PHE A 22 11.55 5.36 -7.43
C PHE A 22 12.82 4.50 -7.22
N TRP A 23 12.63 3.21 -6.92
CA TRP A 23 13.74 2.28 -6.73
C TRP A 23 14.54 2.09 -8.02
N ARG A 24 13.86 1.93 -9.17
CA ARG A 24 14.52 1.76 -10.48
C ARG A 24 15.43 2.94 -10.83
N THR A 25 15.04 4.16 -10.46
CA THR A 25 15.79 5.38 -10.80
C THR A 25 16.87 5.74 -9.78
N THR A 26 16.66 5.44 -8.49
CA THR A 26 17.55 5.89 -7.41
C THR A 26 18.44 4.79 -6.84
N GLY A 27 18.02 3.52 -6.95
CA GLY A 27 18.62 2.40 -6.23
C GLY A 27 18.31 2.36 -4.73
N ASN A 28 17.53 3.32 -4.21
CA ASN A 28 17.16 3.39 -2.81
C ASN A 28 15.85 2.68 -2.52
N GLN A 29 15.69 2.17 -1.30
CA GLN A 29 14.46 1.53 -0.83
C GLN A 29 13.32 2.54 -0.70
N ARG A 30 12.08 2.05 -0.77
CA ARG A 30 10.88 2.87 -0.65
C ARG A 30 9.79 2.11 0.08
N ILE A 31 9.04 2.81 0.94
CA ILE A 31 7.87 2.27 1.63
C ILE A 31 6.62 3.08 1.28
N GLY A 32 5.49 2.39 1.24
CA GLY A 32 4.18 2.99 1.09
C GLY A 32 3.11 2.15 1.79
N TYR A 33 2.03 2.81 2.21
CA TYR A 33 0.86 2.17 2.79
C TYR A 33 -0.15 1.85 1.70
N LEU A 34 -0.58 0.58 1.65
CA LEU A 34 -1.60 0.15 0.72
C LEU A 34 -2.97 0.57 1.26
N ILE A 35 -3.68 1.38 0.47
CA ILE A 35 -5.00 1.91 0.80
C ILE A 35 -6.02 1.19 -0.08
N GLY A 36 -7.03 0.59 0.56
CA GLY A 36 -7.94 -0.32 -0.12
C GLY A 36 -9.03 -0.90 0.78
N LYS A 37 -9.82 -1.82 0.23
CA LYS A 37 -10.92 -2.49 0.93
C LYS A 37 -10.71 -3.99 1.02
N TYR A 38 -11.19 -4.58 2.11
CA TYR A 38 -11.36 -6.03 2.18
C TYR A 38 -12.68 -6.45 1.53
N GLN A 39 -12.62 -7.52 0.74
CA GLN A 39 -13.76 -8.06 -0.01
C GLN A 39 -13.76 -9.59 0.04
N PRO A 40 -14.92 -10.25 -0.08
CA PRO A 40 -14.96 -11.71 -0.22
C PRO A 40 -14.17 -12.19 -1.44
N PHE A 41 -13.44 -13.29 -1.28
CA PHE A 41 -12.66 -13.91 -2.35
C PHE A 41 -13.17 -15.32 -2.64
N ALA A 42 -13.95 -15.47 -3.72
CA ALA A 42 -14.69 -16.69 -4.02
C ALA A 42 -13.82 -17.91 -4.37
N ASP A 43 -12.59 -17.70 -4.83
CA ASP A 43 -11.67 -18.79 -5.21
C ASP A 43 -11.16 -19.57 -3.98
N VAL A 44 -11.37 -19.04 -2.78
CA VAL A 44 -11.03 -19.68 -1.51
C VAL A 44 -12.28 -19.71 -0.61
N PRO A 45 -12.66 -20.87 -0.03
CA PRO A 45 -13.79 -20.93 0.90
C PRO A 45 -13.60 -19.97 2.09
N LEU A 46 -14.57 -19.06 2.29
CA LEU A 46 -14.49 -17.96 3.28
C LEU A 46 -13.27 -17.04 3.09
N GLY A 47 -12.75 -16.98 1.86
CA GLY A 47 -11.55 -16.21 1.54
C GLY A 47 -11.77 -14.71 1.62
N ILE A 48 -10.69 -14.00 1.94
CA ILE A 48 -10.67 -12.53 1.99
C ILE A 48 -9.61 -12.01 1.01
N LYS A 49 -10.02 -11.06 0.18
CA LYS A 49 -9.16 -10.31 -0.76
C LYS A 49 -9.02 -8.88 -0.26
N ALA A 50 -7.80 -8.34 -0.28
CA ALA A 50 -7.54 -6.91 -0.13
C ALA A 50 -7.40 -6.27 -1.51
N THR A 51 -8.36 -5.42 -1.87
CA THR A 51 -8.34 -4.65 -3.11
C THR A 51 -7.71 -3.29 -2.86
N VAL A 52 -6.52 -3.08 -3.42
CA VAL A 52 -5.72 -1.86 -3.27
C VAL A 52 -6.11 -0.86 -4.36
N ALA A 53 -6.56 0.30 -3.92
CA ALA A 53 -6.96 1.42 -4.79
C ALA A 53 -5.85 2.48 -4.89
N ALA A 54 -4.99 2.60 -3.88
CA ALA A 54 -3.90 3.57 -3.86
C ALA A 54 -2.72 3.10 -3.00
N ILE A 55 -1.55 3.71 -3.23
CA ILE A 55 -0.37 3.58 -2.38
C ILE A 55 -0.03 4.97 -1.87
N TYR A 56 -0.04 5.16 -0.55
CA TYR A 56 0.40 6.42 0.06
C TYR A 56 1.85 6.30 0.51
N GLU A 57 2.71 7.20 0.05
CA GLU A 57 4.12 7.22 0.40
C GLU A 57 4.35 8.27 1.50
N PRO A 58 4.49 7.87 2.78
CA PRO A 58 4.74 8.83 3.84
C PRO A 58 6.11 9.51 3.67
N PRO A 59 6.31 10.70 4.27
CA PRO A 59 7.62 11.32 4.38
C PRO A 59 8.66 10.33 4.92
N GLN A 60 9.75 10.15 4.18
CA GLN A 60 10.76 9.15 4.51
C GLN A 60 12.14 9.54 3.95
N THR A 61 13.18 9.17 4.68
CA THR A 61 14.56 9.14 4.18
C THR A 61 14.86 7.75 3.66
N SER A 62 15.32 7.66 2.41
CA SER A 62 15.53 6.39 1.71
C SER A 62 17.02 6.19 1.40
N SER A 63 17.56 5.02 1.74
CA SER A 63 18.90 4.57 1.37
C SER A 63 18.84 3.21 0.66
N PRO A 64 19.94 2.71 0.08
CA PRO A 64 19.96 1.38 -0.55
C PRO A 64 19.65 0.22 0.40
N ASP A 65 19.93 0.40 1.69
CA ASP A 65 19.86 -0.61 2.75
C ASP A 65 18.74 -0.38 3.76
N GLY A 66 17.99 0.72 3.67
CA GLY A 66 16.96 1.02 4.65
C GLY A 66 16.06 2.21 4.30
N VAL A 67 15.05 2.39 5.15
CA VAL A 67 14.14 3.52 5.13
C VAL A 67 13.92 3.99 6.57
N GLU A 68 13.97 5.30 6.78
CA GLU A 68 13.57 5.95 8.02
C GLU A 68 12.30 6.76 7.76
N LEU A 69 11.22 6.45 8.50
CA LEU A 69 9.99 7.23 8.44
C LEU A 69 10.16 8.54 9.20
N LEU A 70 9.71 9.62 8.59
CA LEU A 70 9.71 10.96 9.19
C LEU A 70 8.32 11.28 9.74
N GLU A 71 8.22 12.36 10.51
CA GLU A 71 6.93 12.88 10.97
C GLU A 71 6.04 13.25 9.77
N ASP A 72 4.84 12.68 9.72
CA ASP A 72 3.89 12.94 8.66
C ASP A 72 2.85 13.98 9.10
N PRO A 73 2.91 15.22 8.59
CA PRO A 73 1.95 16.27 8.95
C PRO A 73 0.52 15.94 8.49
N ASN A 74 0.36 15.03 7.53
CA ASN A 74 -0.93 14.67 6.93
C ASN A 74 -1.55 13.42 7.54
N GLU A 75 -0.86 12.69 8.41
CA GLU A 75 -1.33 11.40 8.95
C GLU A 75 -2.74 11.50 9.56
N LYS A 76 -2.99 12.57 10.34
CA LYS A 76 -4.28 12.81 11.00
C LYS A 76 -5.42 13.12 10.03
N VAL A 77 -5.11 13.63 8.85
CA VAL A 77 -6.09 14.02 7.82
C VAL A 77 -6.32 12.87 6.84
N LEU A 78 -5.29 12.07 6.59
CA LEU A 78 -5.32 10.97 5.63
C LEU A 78 -6.36 9.92 6.01
N MET A 79 -6.35 9.44 7.25
CA MET A 79 -7.25 8.35 7.67
C MET A 79 -8.75 8.70 7.57
N PRO A 80 -9.21 9.89 8.00
CA PRO A 80 -10.58 10.34 7.74
C PRO A 80 -10.96 10.39 6.26
N ILE A 81 -10.06 10.88 5.40
CA ILE A 81 -10.29 10.95 3.95
C ILE A 81 -10.44 9.55 3.37
N VAL A 82 -9.50 8.65 3.69
CA VAL A 82 -9.52 7.27 3.21
C VAL A 82 -10.83 6.58 3.58
N SER A 83 -11.33 6.78 4.80
CA SER A 83 -12.61 6.23 5.29
C SER A 83 -13.83 6.78 4.53
N LEU A 84 -13.75 7.98 3.94
CA LEU A 84 -14.86 8.56 3.18
C LEU A 84 -14.95 7.99 1.77
N PHE A 85 -13.82 7.62 1.18
CA PHE A 85 -13.74 7.12 -0.19
C PHE A 85 -13.79 5.59 -0.28
N LEU A 86 -13.50 4.89 0.83
CA LEU A 86 -13.47 3.44 0.91
C LEU A 86 -14.51 2.85 1.87
#